data_AF-X1EZ00-F1
#
_entry.id   AF-X1EZ00-F1
#
_cell.length_a   1.000
_cell.length_b   1.000
_cell.length_c   1.000
_cell.angle_alpha   90.00
_cell.angle_beta   90.00
_cell.angle_gamma   90.00
#
_symmetry.space_group_name_H-M   'P 1'
#
loop_
_entity.id
_entity.type
_entity.pdbx_description
1 polymer ?
#
loop_
_entity_poly.entity_id
_entity_poly.type
_entity_poly.pdbx_seq_one_letter_code
_entity_poly.pdbx_strand_id
1 'polypeptide(L)'
;STMHRPYGLMHKIVSSANQFGTPIFKWCLWEAIEKCTDRICSRCPLWADCRGRAKRACGYLKIDDCITAMRRASRAGWEAEMLCKRPSLEDVVFAEFDPAIHIKQIDYDPNLPLYRAFDFGFVNPFVCLWIQVDGEGLVRVIDEYIRSRATIDVHAEEIKNRTPGDESRVATTFCDPAGAGINDVTGTSVVRELRSLGIVARYRRSSILEGIELIRRAIKAGDGKSRLLISPSCERLIEAMRCYHYPENSTGSSAELPLKDGLYDHPIDALRYFFVNYKRSSKAVSRRY
;
A
#
# COMPACT_ATOMS: atom_id res chain seq x y z
N SER A 1 -11.02 -17.53 14.26
CA SER A 1 -10.84 -16.52 13.20
C SER A 1 -9.53 -15.81 13.45
N THR A 2 -8.45 -16.29 12.85
CA THR A 2 -7.11 -15.71 12.97
C THR A 2 -7.05 -14.47 12.09
N MET A 3 -6.38 -13.41 12.54
CA MET A 3 -6.02 -12.23 11.73
C MET A 3 -4.97 -12.62 10.68
N HIS A 4 -5.26 -13.67 9.91
CA HIS A 4 -4.34 -14.33 9.00
C HIS A 4 -4.13 -13.50 7.74
N ARG A 5 -5.06 -12.59 7.41
CA ARG A 5 -5.00 -11.78 6.19
C ARG A 5 -4.94 -10.29 6.53
N PRO A 6 -4.19 -9.50 5.74
CA PRO A 6 -4.15 -8.06 5.91
C PRO A 6 -5.37 -7.37 5.27
N TYR A 7 -6.34 -8.12 4.75
CA TYR A 7 -7.56 -7.61 4.14
C TYR A 7 -8.80 -8.41 4.62
N GLY A 8 -9.98 -8.01 4.15
CA GLY A 8 -11.26 -8.64 4.49
C GLY A 8 -11.89 -8.15 5.79
N LEU A 9 -13.02 -8.75 6.17
CA LEU A 9 -13.87 -8.30 7.29
C LEU A 9 -13.11 -8.28 8.63
N MET A 10 -12.33 -9.33 8.93
CA MET A 10 -11.56 -9.39 10.18
C MET A 10 -10.52 -8.28 10.27
N HIS A 11 -9.82 -7.97 9.17
CA HIS A 11 -8.89 -6.85 9.15
C HIS A 11 -9.61 -5.53 9.43
N LYS A 12 -10.75 -5.27 8.77
CA LYS A 12 -11.56 -4.06 8.98
C LYS A 12 -12.01 -3.90 10.45
N ILE A 13 -12.51 -4.98 11.06
CA ILE A 13 -12.94 -4.97 12.47
C ILE A 13 -11.76 -4.70 13.40
N VAL A 14 -10.62 -5.36 13.18
CA VAL A 14 -9.45 -5.20 14.06
C VAL A 14 -8.80 -3.83 13.89
N SER A 15 -8.65 -3.32 12.66
CA SER A 15 -8.07 -2.00 12.39
C SER A 15 -8.94 -0.86 12.92
N SER A 16 -10.26 -1.04 12.96
CA SER A 16 -11.19 -0.05 13.51
C SER A 16 -11.43 -0.17 15.03
N ALA A 17 -10.99 -1.24 15.67
CA ALA A 17 -11.29 -1.49 17.08
C ALA A 17 -10.79 -0.37 18.01
N ASN A 18 -9.61 0.21 17.74
CA ASN A 18 -9.08 1.35 18.50
C ASN A 18 -10.01 2.57 18.42
N GLN A 19 -10.61 2.84 17.26
CA GLN A 19 -11.54 3.95 17.07
C GLN A 19 -12.81 3.78 17.91
N PHE A 20 -13.27 2.54 18.07
CA PHE A 20 -14.46 2.20 18.84
C PHE A 20 -14.17 1.90 20.33
N GLY A 21 -12.90 2.01 20.77
CA GLY A 21 -12.49 1.63 22.12
C GLY A 21 -12.67 0.14 22.42
N THR A 22 -12.79 -0.68 21.38
CA THR A 22 -13.06 -2.12 21.52
C THR A 22 -11.76 -2.84 21.88
N PRO A 23 -11.69 -3.52 23.04
CA PRO A 23 -10.50 -4.27 23.43
C PRO A 23 -10.29 -5.45 22.48
N ILE A 24 -9.09 -5.55 21.91
CA ILE A 24 -8.70 -6.68 21.05
C ILE A 24 -7.93 -7.69 21.89
N PHE A 25 -8.52 -8.88 22.06
CA PHE A 25 -7.84 -10.02 22.66
C PHE A 25 -7.16 -10.84 21.56
N LYS A 26 -5.83 -10.79 21.50
CA LYS A 26 -5.03 -11.64 20.61
C LYS A 26 -4.84 -13.00 21.27
N TRP A 27 -5.67 -13.96 20.86
CA TRP A 27 -5.51 -15.36 21.26
C TRP A 27 -4.48 -16.03 20.34
N CYS A 28 -3.31 -16.35 20.88
CA CYS A 28 -2.22 -16.99 20.14
C CYS A 28 -1.68 -18.21 20.90
N LEU A 29 -0.58 -18.78 20.42
CA LEU A 29 0.07 -19.95 21.02
C LEU A 29 0.22 -19.83 22.54
N TRP A 30 0.56 -18.64 23.05
CA TRP A 30 0.92 -18.48 24.45
C TRP A 30 -0.25 -18.62 25.43
N GLU A 31 -1.48 -18.43 24.96
CA GLU A 31 -2.68 -18.63 25.76
C GLU A 31 -3.10 -20.12 25.78
N ALA A 32 -2.62 -20.91 24.81
CA ALA A 32 -2.96 -22.33 24.66
C ALA A 32 -1.81 -23.29 24.99
N ILE A 33 -0.56 -22.82 25.14
CA ILE A 33 0.61 -23.66 25.43
C ILE A 33 0.60 -24.21 26.86
N GLU A 34 1.06 -25.44 27.04
CA GLU A 34 1.21 -26.04 28.37
C GLU A 34 2.27 -25.32 29.22
N LYS A 35 2.17 -25.52 30.54
CA LYS A 35 3.13 -24.98 31.49
C LYS A 35 4.51 -25.62 31.29
N CYS A 36 5.51 -24.78 31.09
CA CYS A 36 6.90 -25.21 31.03
C CYS A 36 7.47 -25.39 32.44
N THR A 37 7.64 -26.64 32.88
CA THR A 37 8.23 -27.01 34.18
C THR A 37 9.72 -27.31 34.08
N ASP A 38 10.13 -28.12 33.10
CA ASP A 38 11.41 -28.85 33.18
C ASP A 38 12.47 -28.37 32.18
N ARG A 39 12.16 -27.40 31.32
CA ARG A 39 13.09 -26.97 30.26
C ARG A 39 14.02 -25.85 30.69
N ILE A 40 15.29 -26.00 30.30
CA ILE A 40 16.31 -24.95 30.42
C ILE A 40 16.08 -23.93 29.29
N CYS A 41 15.64 -22.72 29.64
CA CYS A 41 15.26 -21.68 28.68
C CYS A 41 16.38 -21.30 27.70
N SER A 42 17.63 -21.26 28.14
CA SER A 42 18.77 -20.85 27.31
C SER A 42 19.04 -21.77 26.11
N ARG A 43 18.53 -23.01 26.13
CA ARG A 43 18.68 -23.99 25.04
C ARG A 43 17.34 -24.31 24.36
N CYS A 44 16.27 -23.62 24.72
CA CYS A 44 14.95 -23.90 24.18
C CYS A 44 14.79 -23.30 22.77
N PRO A 45 14.39 -24.09 21.76
CA PRO A 45 14.15 -23.57 20.41
C PRO A 45 13.10 -22.44 20.36
N LEU A 46 12.14 -22.43 21.28
CA LEU A 46 11.12 -21.38 21.36
C LEU A 46 11.62 -20.11 22.06
N TRP A 47 12.84 -20.06 22.61
CA TRP A 47 13.27 -18.98 23.50
C TRP A 47 13.09 -17.58 22.91
N ALA A 48 13.43 -17.40 21.63
CA ALA A 48 13.35 -16.11 20.94
C ALA A 48 11.94 -15.48 21.00
N ASP A 49 10.89 -16.31 20.92
CA ASP A 49 9.50 -15.87 20.98
C ASP A 49 8.87 -16.06 22.38
N CYS A 50 9.18 -17.16 23.06
CA CYS A 50 8.61 -17.53 24.34
C CYS A 50 9.06 -16.58 25.45
N ARG A 51 10.36 -16.29 25.56
CA ARG A 51 10.95 -15.40 26.59
C ARG A 51 10.40 -15.66 28.01
N GLY A 52 10.16 -16.93 28.35
CA GLY A 52 9.63 -17.35 29.64
C GLY A 52 8.10 -17.33 29.79
N ARG A 53 7.32 -16.93 28.78
CA ARG A 53 5.85 -16.93 28.81
C ARG A 53 5.28 -18.30 29.15
N ALA A 54 5.81 -19.37 28.56
CA ALA A 54 5.35 -20.73 28.80
C ALA A 54 5.51 -21.19 30.27
N LYS A 55 6.42 -20.60 31.07
CA LYS A 55 6.55 -20.95 32.51
C LYS A 55 5.34 -20.54 33.34
N ARG A 56 4.61 -19.53 32.87
CA ARG A 56 3.40 -19.01 33.51
C ARG A 56 2.13 -19.45 32.78
N ALA A 57 2.25 -20.28 31.75
CA ALA A 57 1.11 -20.76 30.98
C ALA A 57 0.38 -21.89 31.71
N CYS A 58 -0.86 -22.14 31.30
CA CYS A 58 -1.73 -23.18 31.85
C CYS A 58 -2.59 -23.86 30.76
N GLY A 59 -2.13 -23.80 29.51
CA GLY A 59 -2.83 -24.36 28.36
C GLY A 59 -2.59 -25.87 28.18
N TYR A 60 -3.05 -26.39 27.06
CA TYR A 60 -3.05 -27.84 26.75
C TYR A 60 -2.11 -28.22 25.59
N LEU A 61 -1.69 -27.28 24.75
CA LEU A 61 -0.79 -27.55 23.61
C LEU A 61 0.60 -27.92 24.11
N LYS A 62 1.08 -29.10 23.74
CA LYS A 62 2.38 -29.60 24.18
C LYS A 62 3.52 -28.75 23.63
N ILE A 63 4.51 -28.42 24.45
CA ILE A 63 5.66 -27.61 24.05
C ILE A 63 6.41 -28.29 22.90
N ASP A 64 6.53 -29.61 22.90
CA ASP A 64 7.19 -30.36 21.83
C ASP A 64 6.39 -30.35 20.52
N ASP A 65 5.06 -30.41 20.58
CA ASP A 65 4.20 -30.25 19.40
C ASP A 65 4.35 -28.84 18.82
N CYS A 66 4.43 -27.84 19.69
CA CYS A 66 4.66 -26.45 19.28
C CYS A 66 6.04 -26.26 18.64
N ILE A 67 7.09 -26.89 19.17
CA ILE A 67 8.43 -26.90 18.56
C ILE A 67 8.40 -27.62 17.22
N THR A 68 7.67 -28.74 17.12
CA THR A 68 7.53 -29.51 15.88
C THR A 68 6.79 -28.70 14.82
N ALA A 69 5.70 -28.04 15.18
CA ALA A 69 4.97 -27.12 14.32
C ALA A 69 5.86 -25.95 13.87
N MET A 70 6.63 -25.33 14.78
CA MET A 70 7.56 -24.26 14.46
C MET A 70 8.61 -24.69 13.44
N ARG A 71 9.14 -25.92 13.55
CA ARG A 71 10.16 -26.45 12.62
C ARG A 71 9.58 -26.80 11.25
N ARG A 72 8.28 -27.09 11.16
CA ARG A 72 7.58 -27.37 9.89
C ARG A 72 7.14 -26.09 9.18
N ALA A 73 6.85 -25.03 9.93
CA ALA A 73 6.43 -23.76 9.39
C ALA A 73 7.61 -22.89 8.93
N SER A 74 7.38 -22.06 7.92
CA SER A 74 8.28 -20.94 7.63
C SER A 74 8.24 -19.92 8.78
N ARG A 75 9.26 -19.06 8.91
CA ARG A 75 9.25 -18.01 9.94
C ARG A 75 8.03 -17.10 9.81
N ALA A 76 7.66 -16.75 8.58
CA ALA A 76 6.48 -15.91 8.31
C ALA A 76 5.18 -16.63 8.68
N GLY A 77 5.02 -17.90 8.29
CA GLY A 77 3.85 -18.71 8.65
C GLY A 77 3.71 -18.89 10.16
N TRP A 78 4.81 -19.15 10.88
CA TRP A 78 4.81 -19.25 12.35
C TRP A 78 4.37 -17.93 13.02
N GLU A 79 4.86 -16.79 12.54
CA GLU A 79 4.49 -15.48 13.08
C GLU A 79 3.02 -15.13 12.83
N ALA A 80 2.47 -15.55 11.69
CA ALA A 80 1.10 -15.25 11.32
C ALA A 80 0.09 -16.18 11.98
N GLU A 81 0.33 -17.48 11.93
CA GLU A 81 -0.64 -18.49 12.36
C GLU A 81 -0.56 -18.78 13.85
N MET A 82 0.65 -19.01 14.36
CA MET A 82 0.86 -19.48 15.73
C MET A 82 1.06 -18.32 16.70
N LEU A 83 1.78 -17.27 16.29
CA LEU A 83 2.06 -16.12 17.17
C LEU A 83 1.08 -14.95 17.01
N CYS A 84 0.24 -14.94 15.96
CA CYS A 84 -0.68 -13.85 15.64
C CYS A 84 0.00 -12.45 15.67
N LYS A 85 1.27 -12.37 15.26
CA LYS A 85 2.06 -11.13 15.30
C LYS A 85 1.68 -10.19 14.16
N ARG A 86 1.48 -10.76 12.98
CA ARG A 86 1.13 -10.05 11.74
C ARG A 86 0.36 -10.98 10.80
N PRO A 87 -0.46 -10.47 9.88
CA PRO A 87 -1.06 -11.30 8.85
C PRO A 87 -0.02 -11.95 7.91
N SER A 88 -0.44 -13.01 7.21
CA SER A 88 0.27 -13.58 6.07
C SER A 88 0.39 -12.56 4.94
N LEU A 89 1.48 -12.65 4.17
CA LEU A 89 1.75 -11.79 3.02
C LEU A 89 1.68 -12.56 1.69
N GLU A 90 1.27 -13.83 1.70
CA GLU A 90 1.34 -14.73 0.54
C GLU A 90 0.61 -14.18 -0.69
N ASP A 91 -0.56 -13.57 -0.50
CA ASP A 91 -1.37 -13.02 -1.60
C ASP A 91 -1.18 -11.51 -1.82
N VAL A 92 -0.33 -10.84 -1.03
CA VAL A 92 -0.13 -9.39 -1.09
C VAL A 92 0.80 -9.02 -2.25
N VAL A 93 0.37 -8.07 -3.09
CA VAL A 93 1.11 -7.66 -4.30
C VAL A 93 2.47 -7.05 -3.97
N PHE A 94 2.56 -6.33 -2.85
CA PHE A 94 3.73 -5.58 -2.39
C PHE A 94 4.29 -6.11 -1.07
N ALA A 95 4.55 -7.41 -0.97
CA ALA A 95 5.04 -8.05 0.26
C ALA A 95 6.37 -7.48 0.82
N GLU A 96 7.18 -6.81 -0.02
CA GLU A 96 8.42 -6.14 0.41
C GLU A 96 8.22 -4.72 0.96
N PHE A 97 6.98 -4.21 0.96
CA PHE A 97 6.67 -2.93 1.58
C PHE A 97 6.77 -3.05 3.11
N ASP A 98 7.82 -2.44 3.64
CA ASP A 98 8.06 -2.30 5.08
C ASP A 98 7.75 -0.87 5.56
N PRO A 99 6.73 -0.66 6.41
CA PRO A 99 6.45 0.63 7.03
C PRO A 99 7.66 1.30 7.70
N ALA A 100 8.58 0.55 8.31
CA ALA A 100 9.74 1.11 8.99
C ALA A 100 10.77 1.74 8.03
N ILE A 101 10.81 1.25 6.79
CA ILE A 101 11.70 1.71 5.73
C ILE A 101 11.02 2.80 4.90
N HIS A 102 9.78 2.55 4.46
CA HIS A 102 9.11 3.34 3.44
C HIS A 102 8.27 4.50 4.00
N ILE A 103 7.93 4.50 5.29
CA ILE A 103 7.19 5.60 5.91
C ILE A 103 8.18 6.49 6.66
N LYS A 104 8.25 7.75 6.23
CA LYS A 104 9.09 8.79 6.84
C LYS A 104 8.32 10.10 6.84
N GLN A 105 8.54 10.92 7.86
CA GLN A 105 8.07 12.30 7.81
C GLN A 105 8.79 13.00 6.65
N ILE A 106 8.01 13.52 5.70
CA ILE A 106 8.53 14.14 4.48
C ILE A 106 7.72 15.41 4.26
N ASP A 107 8.39 16.55 4.38
CA ASP A 107 7.77 17.83 4.06
C ASP A 107 8.00 18.17 2.58
N TYR A 108 7.18 19.09 2.07
CA TYR A 108 7.32 19.65 0.73
C TYR A 108 8.67 20.38 0.59
N ASP A 109 9.43 20.04 -0.45
CA ASP A 109 10.68 20.70 -0.81
C ASP A 109 10.48 21.62 -2.02
N PRO A 110 10.55 22.96 -1.88
CA PRO A 110 10.35 23.89 -2.99
C PRO A 110 11.35 23.75 -4.15
N ASN A 111 12.48 23.08 -3.95
CA ASN A 111 13.51 22.88 -4.96
C ASN A 111 13.28 21.63 -5.81
N LEU A 112 12.36 20.76 -5.40
CA LEU A 112 12.05 19.53 -6.14
C LEU A 112 10.81 19.72 -7.01
N PRO A 113 10.80 19.14 -8.24
CA PRO A 113 9.64 19.18 -9.09
C PRO A 113 8.46 18.48 -8.43
N LEU A 114 7.30 19.16 -8.43
CA LEU A 114 6.06 18.62 -7.91
C LEU A 114 5.25 17.96 -9.04
N TYR A 115 4.86 16.72 -8.82
CA TYR A 115 3.97 15.96 -9.69
C TYR A 115 2.67 15.66 -8.97
N ARG A 116 1.60 15.49 -9.76
CA ARG A 116 0.34 14.94 -9.26
C ARG A 116 -0.02 13.68 -10.01
N ALA A 117 -0.70 12.76 -9.34
CA ALA A 117 -1.19 11.54 -9.96
C ALA A 117 -2.63 11.30 -9.57
N PHE A 118 -3.51 11.22 -10.57
CA PHE A 118 -4.95 11.09 -10.39
C PHE A 118 -5.42 9.70 -10.79
N ASP A 119 -6.31 9.15 -9.97
CA ASP A 119 -7.21 8.07 -10.37
C ASP A 119 -8.65 8.59 -10.29
N PHE A 120 -9.40 8.44 -11.38
CA PHE A 120 -10.72 9.05 -11.51
C PHE A 120 -11.79 8.10 -10.97
N GLY A 121 -12.65 8.63 -10.10
CA GLY A 121 -13.78 7.89 -9.55
C GLY A 121 -14.93 8.83 -9.17
N PHE A 122 -16.16 8.30 -9.25
CA PHE A 122 -17.35 8.98 -8.73
C PHE A 122 -18.02 8.16 -7.62
N VAL A 123 -18.51 6.96 -7.95
CA VAL A 123 -18.99 6.01 -6.94
C VAL A 123 -17.81 5.47 -6.14
N ASN A 124 -16.81 4.97 -6.86
CA ASN A 124 -15.48 4.73 -6.34
C ASN A 124 -14.74 6.05 -6.11
N PRO A 125 -13.77 6.12 -5.20
CA PRO A 125 -13.13 7.38 -4.85
C PRO A 125 -12.30 7.97 -6.00
N PHE A 126 -12.34 9.29 -6.12
CA PHE A 126 -11.28 10.04 -6.78
C PHE A 126 -10.06 10.07 -5.88
N VAL A 127 -8.87 9.85 -6.44
CA VAL A 127 -7.59 9.93 -5.72
C VAL A 127 -6.68 10.95 -6.38
N CYS A 128 -6.03 11.79 -5.57
CA CYS A 128 -4.91 12.63 -5.97
C CYS A 128 -3.73 12.38 -5.01
N LEU A 129 -2.57 12.05 -5.59
CA LEU A 129 -1.30 11.96 -4.86
C LEU A 129 -0.40 13.12 -5.26
N TRP A 130 0.20 13.79 -4.28
CA TRP A 130 1.28 14.77 -4.51
C TRP A 130 2.63 14.10 -4.33
N ILE A 131 3.48 14.20 -5.34
CA ILE A 131 4.71 13.41 -5.45
C ILE A 131 5.87 14.32 -5.84
N GLN A 132 7.00 14.21 -5.14
CA GLN A 132 8.26 14.85 -5.52
C GLN A 132 9.30 13.79 -5.85
N VAL A 133 10.23 14.12 -6.75
CA VAL A 133 11.36 13.25 -7.07
C VAL A 133 12.65 14.03 -6.92
N ASP A 134 13.61 13.47 -6.18
CA ASP A 134 14.92 14.08 -6.01
C ASP A 134 15.89 13.76 -7.17
N GLY A 135 17.09 14.32 -7.11
CA GLY A 135 18.13 14.11 -8.12
C GLY A 135 18.66 12.68 -8.22
N GLU A 136 18.47 11.86 -7.18
CA GLU A 136 18.85 10.44 -7.15
C GLU A 136 17.72 9.52 -7.62
N GLY A 137 16.53 10.07 -7.89
CA GLY A 137 15.35 9.35 -8.31
C GLY A 137 14.57 8.70 -7.16
N LEU A 138 14.73 9.19 -5.93
CA LEU A 138 13.87 8.86 -4.79
C LEU A 138 12.51 9.50 -4.98
N VAL A 139 11.46 8.68 -4.99
CA VAL A 139 10.08 9.13 -5.12
C VAL A 139 9.51 9.37 -3.73
N ARG A 140 9.04 10.59 -3.48
CA ARG A 140 8.48 11.07 -2.20
C ARG A 140 7.00 11.38 -2.38
N VAL A 141 6.11 10.56 -1.85
CA VAL A 141 4.67 10.88 -1.78
C VAL A 141 4.45 11.71 -0.53
N ILE A 142 4.12 12.99 -0.70
CA ILE A 142 4.07 13.97 0.39
C ILE A 142 2.66 14.18 0.94
N ASP A 143 1.63 13.99 0.12
CA ASP A 143 0.25 14.16 0.53
C ASP A 143 -0.70 13.33 -0.34
N GLU A 144 -1.89 13.05 0.20
CA GLU A 144 -2.98 12.38 -0.50
C GLU A 144 -4.33 13.10 -0.31
N TYR A 145 -5.16 13.03 -1.34
CA TYR A 145 -6.55 13.44 -1.30
C TYR A 145 -7.42 12.35 -1.91
N ILE A 146 -8.41 11.91 -1.15
CA ILE A 146 -9.30 10.82 -1.53
C ILE A 146 -10.72 11.22 -1.18
N ARG A 147 -11.61 11.22 -2.17
CA ARG A 147 -13.02 11.58 -1.96
C ARG A 147 -13.92 10.90 -2.99
N SER A 148 -15.03 10.32 -2.53
CA SER A 148 -16.09 9.78 -3.38
C SER A 148 -17.25 10.75 -3.50
N ARG A 149 -18.06 10.58 -4.55
CA ARG A 149 -19.35 11.26 -4.77
C ARG A 149 -19.24 12.78 -4.75
N ALA A 150 -18.21 13.32 -5.38
CA ALA A 150 -18.06 14.74 -5.63
C ALA A 150 -17.84 15.00 -7.12
N THR A 151 -18.11 16.23 -7.54
CA THR A 151 -17.97 16.67 -8.92
C THR A 151 -16.54 17.12 -9.20
N ILE A 152 -16.16 17.18 -10.47
CA ILE A 152 -14.79 17.49 -10.90
C ILE A 152 -14.36 18.90 -10.48
N ASP A 153 -15.28 19.87 -10.47
CA ASP A 153 -15.05 21.23 -9.97
C ASP A 153 -14.67 21.25 -8.49
N VAL A 154 -15.37 20.49 -7.66
CA VAL A 154 -15.06 20.35 -6.22
C VAL A 154 -13.69 19.71 -6.03
N HIS A 155 -13.37 18.67 -6.80
CA HIS A 155 -12.03 18.08 -6.75
C HIS A 155 -10.94 19.06 -7.20
N ALA A 156 -11.17 19.81 -8.29
CA ALA A 156 -10.20 20.76 -8.83
C ALA A 156 -9.92 21.92 -7.86
N GLU A 157 -10.95 22.43 -7.19
CA GLU A 157 -10.80 23.47 -6.16
C GLU A 157 -9.97 22.96 -4.98
N GLU A 158 -10.31 21.78 -4.45
CA GLU A 158 -9.56 21.17 -3.34
C GLU A 158 -8.10 20.91 -3.72
N ILE A 159 -7.86 20.41 -4.93
CA ILE A 159 -6.52 20.14 -5.43
C ILE A 159 -5.70 21.44 -5.51
N LYS A 160 -6.28 22.54 -6.00
CA LYS A 160 -5.59 23.83 -6.05
C LYS A 160 -5.29 24.36 -4.66
N ASN A 161 -6.24 24.25 -3.73
CA ASN A 161 -6.09 24.72 -2.36
C ASN A 161 -5.01 23.95 -1.59
N ARG A 162 -4.89 22.63 -1.82
CA ARG A 162 -3.89 21.78 -1.16
C ARG A 162 -2.55 21.73 -1.88
N THR A 163 -2.47 22.12 -3.15
CA THR A 163 -1.22 22.14 -3.90
C THR A 163 -0.30 23.24 -3.35
N PRO A 164 0.93 22.91 -2.91
CA PRO A 164 1.85 23.92 -2.40
C PRO A 164 2.22 24.96 -3.47
N GLY A 165 1.86 26.22 -3.20
CA GLY A 165 2.09 27.35 -4.11
C GLY A 165 1.02 27.46 -5.19
N ASP A 166 1.42 27.68 -6.44
CA ASP A 166 0.50 27.81 -7.58
C ASP A 166 0.65 26.64 -8.56
N GLU A 167 -0.24 26.57 -9.55
CA GLU A 167 -0.19 25.57 -10.62
C GLU A 167 1.12 25.62 -11.42
N SER A 168 1.86 26.74 -11.41
CA SER A 168 3.15 26.87 -12.10
C SER A 168 4.24 25.99 -11.48
N ARG A 169 4.09 25.63 -10.20
CA ARG A 169 5.01 24.71 -9.49
C ARG A 169 4.77 23.25 -9.83
N VAL A 170 3.62 22.91 -10.42
CA VAL A 170 3.30 21.54 -10.80
C VAL A 170 3.96 21.22 -12.14
N ALA A 171 5.02 20.42 -12.10
CA ALA A 171 5.74 19.99 -13.29
C ALA A 171 4.83 19.22 -14.26
N THR A 172 4.04 18.27 -13.76
CA THR A 172 3.03 17.55 -14.55
C THR A 172 2.01 16.85 -13.65
N THR A 173 0.74 16.86 -14.07
CA THR A 173 -0.31 15.99 -13.53
C THR A 173 -0.48 14.76 -14.43
N PHE A 174 -0.39 13.57 -13.86
CA PHE A 174 -0.66 12.30 -14.54
C PHE A 174 -2.04 11.76 -14.17
N CYS A 175 -2.72 11.08 -15.09
CA CYS A 175 -4.01 10.48 -14.81
C CYS A 175 -4.26 9.17 -15.56
N ASP A 176 -5.34 8.47 -15.17
CA ASP A 176 -5.86 7.29 -15.88
C ASP A 176 -6.24 7.65 -17.34
N PRO A 177 -5.82 6.85 -18.34
CA PRO A 177 -6.33 6.91 -19.71
C PRO A 177 -7.86 6.94 -19.86
N ALA A 178 -8.61 6.33 -18.94
CA ALA A 178 -10.07 6.29 -18.95
C ALA A 178 -10.69 7.69 -18.80
N GLY A 179 -10.00 8.64 -18.17
CA GLY A 179 -10.48 10.02 -18.04
C GLY A 179 -10.53 10.80 -19.36
N ALA A 180 -9.97 10.25 -20.44
CA ALA A 180 -10.13 10.78 -21.79
C ALA A 180 -11.43 10.31 -22.47
N GLY A 181 -12.10 9.30 -21.92
CA GLY A 181 -13.41 8.87 -22.37
C GLY A 181 -14.44 9.98 -22.21
N ILE A 182 -15.33 10.12 -23.19
CA ILE A 182 -16.44 11.06 -23.13
C ILE A 182 -17.49 10.46 -22.18
N ASN A 183 -17.94 11.25 -21.23
CA ASN A 183 -19.05 10.86 -20.36
C ASN A 183 -20.37 11.08 -21.12
N ASP A 184 -21.20 10.05 -21.22
CA ASP A 184 -22.48 10.08 -21.94
C ASP A 184 -23.44 11.13 -21.38
N VAL A 185 -23.29 11.51 -20.10
CA VAL A 185 -24.14 12.49 -19.43
C VAL A 185 -23.69 13.93 -19.68
N THR A 186 -22.38 14.23 -19.57
CA THR A 186 -21.86 15.61 -19.71
C THR A 186 -21.40 15.93 -21.13
N GLY A 187 -21.28 14.94 -22.02
CA GLY A 187 -20.78 15.10 -23.39
C GLY A 187 -19.32 15.55 -23.48
N THR A 188 -18.60 15.57 -22.35
CA THR A 188 -17.19 15.93 -22.28
C THR A 188 -16.40 14.89 -21.49
N SER A 189 -15.07 14.96 -21.55
CA SER A 189 -14.19 14.07 -20.79
C SER A 189 -13.69 14.77 -19.53
N VAL A 190 -13.44 14.01 -18.46
CA VAL A 190 -12.93 14.54 -17.17
C VAL A 190 -11.63 15.34 -17.37
N VAL A 191 -10.77 14.89 -18.29
CA VAL A 191 -9.53 15.60 -18.65
C VAL A 191 -9.82 16.96 -19.30
N ARG A 192 -10.89 17.09 -20.08
CA ARG A 192 -11.29 18.36 -20.70
C ARG A 192 -11.89 19.31 -19.67
N GLU A 193 -12.71 18.81 -18.76
CA GLU A 193 -13.28 19.58 -17.64
C GLU A 193 -12.17 20.12 -16.72
N LEU A 194 -11.22 19.27 -16.32
CA LEU A 194 -10.05 19.69 -15.53
C LEU A 194 -9.21 20.75 -16.27
N ARG A 195 -9.04 20.61 -17.59
CA ARG A 195 -8.32 21.59 -18.39
C ARG A 195 -9.02 22.94 -18.41
N SER A 196 -10.35 22.99 -18.53
CA SER A 196 -11.10 24.27 -18.42
C SER A 196 -10.98 24.91 -17.04
N LEU A 197 -10.73 24.09 -16.02
CA LEU A 197 -10.45 24.54 -14.66
C LEU A 197 -8.95 24.83 -14.42
N GLY A 198 -8.11 24.81 -15.45
CA GLY A 198 -6.69 25.17 -15.35
C GLY A 198 -5.74 24.05 -14.92
N ILE A 199 -6.22 22.80 -14.80
CA ILE A 199 -5.40 21.63 -14.46
C ILE A 199 -5.14 20.82 -15.73
N VAL A 200 -3.89 20.79 -16.20
CA VAL A 200 -3.50 20.02 -17.39
C VAL A 200 -3.03 18.64 -16.99
N ALA A 201 -3.86 17.62 -17.24
CA ALA A 201 -3.52 16.22 -17.01
C ALA A 201 -2.98 15.53 -18.28
N ARG A 202 -1.99 14.65 -18.10
CA ARG A 202 -1.42 13.78 -19.13
C ARG A 202 -1.65 12.32 -18.76
N TYR A 203 -1.90 11.48 -19.75
CA TYR A 203 -2.11 10.06 -19.53
C TYR A 203 -1.37 9.23 -20.57
N ARG A 204 -1.18 7.96 -20.24
CA ARG A 204 -0.58 6.98 -21.13
C ARG A 204 -1.14 5.60 -20.85
N ARG A 205 -1.43 4.85 -21.91
CA ARG A 205 -1.78 3.43 -21.80
C ARG A 205 -0.55 2.61 -21.37
N SER A 206 -0.78 1.72 -20.41
CA SER A 206 0.18 0.74 -19.90
C SER A 206 -0.59 -0.47 -19.37
N SER A 207 0.07 -1.62 -19.26
CA SER A 207 -0.53 -2.75 -18.55
C SER A 207 -0.45 -2.55 -17.04
N ILE A 208 -1.37 -3.15 -16.31
CA ILE A 208 -1.37 -3.12 -14.84
C ILE A 208 -0.06 -3.74 -14.30
N LEU A 209 0.34 -4.89 -14.86
CA LEU A 209 1.57 -5.59 -14.48
C LEU A 209 2.84 -4.76 -14.70
N GLU A 210 2.95 -4.05 -15.83
CA GLU A 210 4.08 -3.14 -16.10
C GLU A 210 4.20 -2.11 -14.99
N GLY A 211 3.09 -1.50 -14.60
CA GLY A 211 3.07 -0.48 -13.57
C GLY A 211 3.32 -1.00 -12.15
N ILE A 212 2.78 -2.19 -11.81
CA ILE A 212 3.07 -2.87 -10.53
C ILE A 212 4.57 -3.15 -10.39
N GLU A 213 5.22 -3.61 -11.46
CA GLU A 213 6.65 -3.90 -11.44
C GLU A 213 7.49 -2.63 -11.22
N LEU A 214 7.05 -1.49 -11.76
CA LEU A 214 7.69 -0.19 -11.48
C LEU A 214 7.58 0.19 -10.00
N ILE A 215 6.43 -0.06 -9.37
CA ILE A 215 6.22 0.17 -7.94
C ILE A 215 7.09 -0.80 -7.12
N ARG A 216 7.10 -2.11 -7.44
CA ARG A 216 7.95 -3.11 -6.77
C ARG A 216 9.41 -2.71 -6.78
N ARG A 217 9.93 -2.30 -7.94
CA ARG A 217 11.30 -1.80 -8.07
C ARG A 217 11.55 -0.53 -7.25
N ALA A 218 10.55 0.33 -7.07
CA ALA A 218 10.68 1.53 -6.25
C ALA A 218 10.66 1.20 -4.75
N ILE A 219 9.86 0.21 -4.31
CA ILE A 219 9.88 -0.33 -2.95
C ILE A 219 11.26 -0.94 -2.68
N LYS A 220 11.69 -1.85 -3.55
CA LYS A 220 12.97 -2.52 -3.43
C LYS A 220 13.47 -2.97 -4.80
N ALA A 221 14.55 -2.36 -5.25
CA ALA A 221 15.21 -2.75 -6.48
C ALA A 221 16.06 -4.02 -6.26
N GLY A 222 16.50 -4.66 -7.35
CA GLY A 222 17.33 -5.87 -7.30
C GLY A 222 18.70 -5.67 -6.62
N ASP A 223 19.15 -4.43 -6.45
CA ASP A 223 20.33 -4.06 -5.66
C ASP A 223 20.03 -3.88 -4.15
N GLY A 224 18.79 -4.18 -3.73
CA GLY A 224 18.30 -4.04 -2.37
C GLY A 224 17.94 -2.61 -1.96
N LYS A 225 18.09 -1.61 -2.84
CA LYS A 225 17.81 -0.21 -2.49
C LYS A 225 16.33 0.11 -2.62
N SER A 226 15.82 0.86 -1.64
CA SER A 226 14.50 1.47 -1.69
C SER A 226 14.58 2.87 -2.29
N ARG A 227 13.61 3.21 -3.14
CA ARG A 227 13.46 4.50 -3.83
C ARG A 227 12.04 5.05 -3.72
N LEU A 228 11.29 4.62 -2.71
CA LEU A 228 9.95 5.10 -2.43
C LEU A 228 9.85 5.47 -0.95
N LEU A 229 9.43 6.71 -0.69
CA LEU A 229 9.04 7.17 0.64
C LEU A 229 7.63 7.75 0.59
N ILE A 230 6.86 7.48 1.64
CA ILE A 230 5.47 7.91 1.79
C ILE A 230 5.33 8.63 3.12
N SER A 231 4.73 9.82 3.09
CA SER A 231 4.41 10.59 4.29
C SER A 231 3.43 9.83 5.20
N PRO A 232 3.54 9.92 6.54
CA PRO A 232 2.58 9.28 7.45
C PRO A 232 1.15 9.81 7.28
N SER A 233 0.97 11.02 6.72
CA SER A 233 -0.35 11.58 6.41
C SER A 233 -1.08 10.84 5.27
N CYS A 234 -0.36 10.05 4.47
CA CYS A 234 -0.95 9.28 3.37
C CYS A 234 -1.52 7.93 3.84
N GLU A 235 -2.43 7.96 4.81
CA GLU A 235 -2.95 6.78 5.49
C GLU A 235 -3.58 5.74 4.55
N ARG A 236 -4.37 6.19 3.57
CA ARG A 236 -5.08 5.31 2.64
C ARG A 236 -4.12 4.67 1.65
N LEU A 237 -3.14 5.42 1.14
CA LEU A 237 -2.10 4.84 0.30
C LEU A 237 -1.27 3.83 1.10
N ILE A 238 -0.90 4.13 2.35
CA ILE A 238 -0.18 3.20 3.23
C ILE A 238 -1.01 1.92 3.47
N GLU A 239 -2.31 2.06 3.74
CA GLU A 239 -3.23 0.93 3.88
C GLU A 239 -3.27 0.10 2.59
N ALA A 240 -3.45 0.76 1.45
CA ALA A 240 -3.47 0.11 0.14
C ALA A 240 -2.16 -0.64 -0.16
N MET A 241 -0.99 -0.06 0.12
CA MET A 241 0.31 -0.72 -0.06
C MET A 241 0.45 -2.02 0.75
N ARG A 242 -0.26 -2.13 1.89
CA ARG A 242 -0.21 -3.30 2.77
C ARG A 242 -1.29 -4.34 2.44
N CYS A 243 -2.40 -3.92 1.87
CA CYS A 243 -3.62 -4.73 1.73
C CYS A 243 -3.94 -5.11 0.28
N TYR A 244 -3.32 -4.47 -0.72
CA TYR A 244 -3.53 -4.79 -2.13
C TYR A 244 -3.05 -6.21 -2.46
N HIS A 245 -3.94 -7.04 -3.01
CA HIS A 245 -3.76 -8.49 -3.08
C HIS A 245 -4.31 -9.11 -4.37
N TYR A 246 -3.87 -10.32 -4.67
CA TYR A 246 -4.42 -11.17 -5.72
C TYR A 246 -5.68 -11.90 -5.26
N PRO A 247 -6.63 -12.22 -6.15
CA PRO A 247 -7.83 -12.97 -5.79
C PRO A 247 -7.49 -14.38 -5.29
N GLU A 248 -8.23 -14.85 -4.29
CA GLU A 248 -8.05 -16.19 -3.73
C GLU A 248 -8.59 -17.26 -4.67
N ASN A 249 -7.87 -18.39 -4.80
CA ASN A 249 -8.28 -19.58 -5.54
C ASN A 249 -8.64 -19.34 -7.02
N SER A 250 -8.16 -18.25 -7.61
CA SER A 250 -8.31 -18.03 -9.05
C SER A 250 -7.41 -19.00 -9.81
N THR A 251 -8.02 -19.83 -10.65
CA THR A 251 -7.32 -20.65 -11.65
C THR A 251 -7.43 -19.99 -13.01
N GLY A 252 -6.31 -19.82 -13.72
CA GLY A 252 -6.25 -19.19 -15.04
C GLY A 252 -5.83 -17.72 -15.01
N SER A 253 -6.08 -16.98 -16.09
CA SER A 253 -5.57 -15.62 -16.32
C SER A 253 -6.12 -14.56 -15.34
N SER A 254 -7.20 -14.85 -14.61
CA SER A 254 -7.71 -13.98 -13.53
C SER A 254 -6.86 -14.01 -12.26
N ALA A 255 -5.94 -14.98 -12.12
CA ALA A 255 -5.00 -15.07 -11.00
C ALA A 255 -3.80 -14.14 -11.12
N GLU A 256 -3.48 -13.72 -12.34
CA GLU A 256 -2.30 -12.92 -12.62
C GLU A 256 -2.52 -11.43 -12.36
N LEU A 257 -3.77 -11.00 -12.22
CA LEU A 257 -4.13 -9.61 -11.96
C LEU A 257 -4.62 -9.43 -10.53
N PRO A 258 -4.23 -8.33 -9.85
CA PRO A 258 -4.74 -8.04 -8.52
C PRO A 258 -6.26 -7.82 -8.52
N LEU A 259 -6.87 -8.06 -7.36
CA LEU A 259 -8.29 -7.83 -7.15
C LEU A 259 -8.59 -6.32 -7.19
N LYS A 260 -9.58 -5.95 -8.01
CA LYS A 260 -10.18 -4.61 -7.99
C LYS A 260 -11.33 -4.59 -7.00
N ASP A 261 -11.05 -4.22 -5.76
CA ASP A 261 -12.02 -4.21 -4.67
C ASP A 261 -12.67 -2.84 -4.43
N GLY A 262 -12.26 -1.81 -5.17
CA GLY A 262 -12.75 -0.45 -5.04
C GLY A 262 -12.25 0.27 -3.78
N LEU A 263 -11.36 -0.37 -3.00
CA LEU A 263 -10.88 0.14 -1.71
C LEU A 263 -9.37 0.36 -1.71
N TYR A 264 -8.60 -0.64 -2.14
CA TYR A 264 -7.14 -0.58 -2.13
C TYR A 264 -6.55 -0.35 -3.53
N ASP A 265 -7.31 -0.60 -4.59
CA ASP A 265 -6.84 -0.46 -5.97
C ASP A 265 -6.64 0.99 -6.39
N HIS A 266 -7.55 1.90 -6.02
CA HIS A 266 -7.51 3.30 -6.48
C HIS A 266 -6.24 4.07 -6.09
N PRO A 267 -5.76 4.05 -4.82
CA PRO A 267 -4.49 4.70 -4.47
C PRO A 267 -3.28 4.09 -5.19
N ILE A 268 -3.28 2.77 -5.39
CA ILE A 268 -2.23 2.06 -6.12
C ILE A 268 -2.25 2.42 -7.60
N ASP A 269 -3.43 2.52 -8.21
CA ASP A 269 -3.59 2.91 -9.62
C ASP A 269 -3.11 4.35 -9.85
N ALA A 270 -3.43 5.29 -8.97
CA ALA A 270 -2.87 6.65 -9.02
C ALA A 270 -1.33 6.63 -8.99
N LEU A 271 -0.73 5.90 -8.03
CA LEU A 271 0.72 5.76 -7.94
C LEU A 271 1.31 5.06 -9.18
N ARG A 272 0.62 4.07 -9.72
CA ARG A 272 1.00 3.36 -10.94
C ARG A 272 1.06 4.29 -12.14
N TYR A 273 0.05 5.14 -12.32
CA TYR A 273 0.01 6.14 -13.40
C TYR A 273 1.17 7.13 -13.30
N PHE A 274 1.56 7.52 -12.09
CA PHE A 274 2.78 8.31 -11.91
C PHE A 274 4.02 7.59 -12.45
N PHE A 275 4.31 6.38 -11.98
CA PHE A 275 5.53 5.67 -12.35
C PHE A 275 5.65 5.39 -13.84
N VAL A 276 4.54 4.99 -14.48
CA VAL A 276 4.46 4.70 -15.91
C VAL A 276 4.82 5.94 -16.74
N ASN A 277 4.28 7.10 -16.37
CA ASN A 277 4.49 8.33 -17.13
C ASN A 277 5.86 8.96 -16.83
N TYR A 278 6.32 8.92 -15.58
CA TYR A 278 7.58 9.50 -15.16
C TYR A 278 8.80 8.79 -15.79
N LYS A 279 8.86 7.44 -15.72
CA LYS A 279 10.02 6.66 -16.21
C LYS A 279 10.28 6.76 -17.71
N ARG A 280 9.24 7.00 -18.51
CA ARG A 280 9.43 7.18 -19.96
C ARG A 280 9.73 8.63 -20.33
N SER A 281 9.30 9.60 -19.53
CA SER A 281 9.70 11.00 -19.69
C SER A 281 11.21 11.17 -19.43
N SER A 282 11.76 10.45 -18.45
CA SER A 282 13.21 10.47 -18.17
C SER A 282 14.06 9.82 -19.28
N LYS A 283 13.52 8.85 -20.04
CA LYS A 283 14.21 8.26 -21.19
C LYS A 283 14.31 9.22 -22.39
N ALA A 284 13.42 10.20 -22.51
CA ALA A 284 13.41 11.14 -23.63
C ALA A 284 14.54 12.20 -23.56
N VAL A 285 15.18 12.37 -22.40
CA VAL A 285 16.22 13.41 -22.19
C VAL A 285 17.64 12.89 -22.44
N SER A 286 17.83 11.58 -22.64
CA SER A 286 19.15 10.95 -22.81
C SER A 286 19.27 10.22 -24.15
N ARG A 287 19.72 10.95 -25.18
CA ARG A 287 20.77 10.55 -26.15
C ARG A 287 20.80 11.55 -27.31
N ARG A 288 21.69 12.53 -27.21
CA ARG A 288 22.41 13.02 -28.40
C ARG A 288 23.78 12.35 -28.33
N TYR A 289 24.03 11.45 -29.27
CA TYR A 289 25.39 11.03 -29.63
C TYR A 289 26.08 12.21 -30.32
#